data_AF-A0A8J7DJ15-F1
#
_entry.id   AF-A0A8J7DJ15-F1
#
_cell.length_a   1.000
_cell.length_b   1.000
_cell.length_c   1.000
_cell.angle_alpha   90.00
_cell.angle_beta   90.00
_cell.angle_gamma   90.00
#
_symmetry.space_group_name_H-M   'P 1'
#
loop_
_entity.id
_entity.type
_entity.pdbx_description
1 polymer ?
#
loop_
_entity_poly.entity_id
_entity_poly.type
_entity_poly.pdbx_seq_one_letter_code
_entity_poly.pdbx_strand_id
1 'polypeptide(L)'
;MFDAKTGTQALVDLLDWMATAQPLYPNSVATVRRWFGEILQYFEPRTTSGVVEGINNRLKLIKRSGYGFRNFERFKLRCLISWHSPTAAA
;
A
#
# COMPACT_ATOMS: atom_id res chain seq x y z
N MET A 1 -2.14 8.46 12.09
CA MET A 1 -1.34 7.35 11.52
C MET A 1 -0.04 7.36 12.27
N PHE A 2 0.34 6.24 12.89
CA PHE A 2 1.36 6.15 13.95
C PHE A 2 2.65 6.90 13.59
N ASP A 3 2.93 8.00 14.30
CA ASP A 3 4.14 8.83 14.16
C ASP A 3 5.31 8.26 14.99
N ALA A 4 5.31 6.95 15.20
CA ALA A 4 6.26 6.27 16.05
C ALA A 4 7.68 6.42 15.48
N LYS A 5 8.56 7.06 16.25
CA LYS A 5 9.94 7.36 15.84
C LYS A 5 10.89 6.16 15.98
N THR A 6 10.45 5.09 16.66
CA THR A 6 11.19 3.88 17.02
C THR A 6 10.26 2.66 17.03
N GLY A 7 10.78 1.47 16.70
CA GLY A 7 10.01 0.23 16.60
C GLY A 7 9.27 -0.16 17.90
N THR A 8 9.86 0.13 19.06
CA THR A 8 9.23 -0.12 20.37
C THR A 8 7.99 0.73 20.61
N GLN A 9 8.02 2.01 20.21
CA GLN A 9 6.83 2.88 20.34
C GLN A 9 5.73 2.43 19.38
N ALA A 10 6.12 2.04 18.16
CA ALA A 10 5.17 1.53 17.17
C ALA A 10 4.46 0.26 17.66
N LEU A 11 5.18 -0.61 18.37
CA LEU A 11 4.61 -1.80 19.00
C LEU A 11 3.55 -1.45 20.03
N VAL A 12 3.86 -0.53 20.95
CA VAL A 12 2.93 -0.11 22.01
C VAL A 12 1.70 0.54 21.40
N ASP A 13 1.87 1.49 20.49
CA ASP A 13 0.76 2.20 19.86
C ASP A 13 -0.14 1.24 19.06
N LEU A 14 0.46 0.24 18.38
CA LEU A 14 -0.29 -0.75 17.61
C LEU A 14 -1.10 -1.67 18.52
N LEU A 15 -0.55 -2.10 19.66
CA LEU A 15 -1.27 -2.91 20.64
C LEU A 15 -2.45 -2.15 21.27
N ASP A 16 -2.24 -0.89 21.66
CA ASP A 16 -3.29 -0.02 22.22
C ASP A 16 -4.42 0.19 21.22
N TRP A 17 -4.07 0.43 19.95
CA TRP A 17 -5.05 0.55 18.88
C TRP A 17 -5.82 -0.75 18.68
N MET A 18 -5.15 -1.91 18.66
CA MET A 18 -5.81 -3.21 18.50
C MET A 18 -6.79 -3.50 19.64
N ALA A 19 -6.44 -3.17 20.89
CA ALA A 19 -7.32 -3.33 22.04
C ALA A 19 -8.59 -2.48 21.91
N THR A 20 -8.43 -1.23 21.48
CA THR A 20 -9.54 -0.28 21.27
C THR A 20 -10.41 -0.67 20.06
N ALA A 21 -9.79 -1.18 18.99
CA ALA A 21 -10.45 -1.51 17.73
C ALA A 21 -11.11 -2.90 17.73
N GLN A 22 -10.69 -3.83 18.59
CA GLN A 22 -11.22 -5.20 18.66
C GLN A 22 -12.75 -5.30 18.70
N PRO A 23 -13.49 -4.53 19.52
CA PRO A 23 -14.96 -4.62 19.56
C PRO A 23 -15.63 -4.06 18.30
N LEU A 24 -14.99 -3.11 17.61
CA LEU A 24 -15.55 -2.43 16.43
C LEU A 24 -15.18 -3.13 15.12
N TYR A 25 -13.96 -3.67 15.03
CA TYR A 25 -13.36 -4.20 13.81
C TYR A 25 -12.62 -5.53 14.06
N PRO A 26 -13.31 -6.58 14.52
CA PRO A 26 -12.66 -7.84 14.91
C PRO A 26 -11.88 -8.50 13.77
N ASN A 27 -12.37 -8.40 12.53
CA ASN A 27 -11.71 -8.95 11.35
C ASN A 27 -10.42 -8.20 11.00
N SER A 28 -10.45 -6.85 11.07
CA SER A 28 -9.26 -6.02 10.82
C SER A 28 -8.18 -6.31 11.87
N VAL A 29 -8.57 -6.42 13.14
CA VAL A 29 -7.63 -6.77 14.22
C VAL A 29 -7.07 -8.17 14.05
N ALA A 30 -7.87 -9.14 13.60
CA ALA A 30 -7.37 -10.48 13.26
C ALA A 30 -6.35 -10.46 12.12
N THR A 31 -6.57 -9.65 11.08
CA THR A 31 -5.59 -9.45 10.00
C THR A 31 -4.30 -8.81 10.51
N VAL A 32 -4.38 -7.75 11.31
CA VAL A 32 -3.20 -7.10 11.89
C VAL A 32 -2.43 -8.06 12.80
N ARG A 33 -3.12 -8.86 13.62
CA ARG A 33 -2.49 -9.89 14.45
C ARG A 33 -1.75 -10.94 13.62
N ARG A 34 -2.32 -11.35 12.47
CA ARG A 34 -1.70 -12.34 11.57
C ARG A 34 -0.39 -11.84 10.95
N TRP A 35 -0.29 -10.54 10.66
CA TRP A 35 0.85 -9.92 9.97
C TRP A 35 1.68 -9.02 10.92
N PHE A 36 1.56 -9.25 12.23
CA PHE A 36 2.08 -8.34 13.24
C PHE A 36 3.61 -8.20 13.16
N GLY A 37 4.32 -9.30 12.89
CA GLY A 37 5.78 -9.29 12.79
C GLY A 37 6.29 -8.46 11.60
N GLU A 38 5.67 -8.62 10.44
CA GLU A 38 6.01 -7.91 9.21
C GLU A 38 5.68 -6.42 9.32
N ILE A 39 4.56 -6.10 9.96
CA ILE A 39 4.18 -4.71 10.26
C ILE A 39 5.19 -4.07 11.22
N LEU A 40 5.64 -4.77 12.26
CA LEU A 40 6.66 -4.25 13.16
C LEU A 40 8.01 -4.05 12.46
N GLN A 41 8.39 -4.99 11.59
CA GLN A 41 9.64 -4.90 10.85
C GLN A 41 9.68 -3.68 9.93
N TYR A 42 8.55 -3.16 9.46
CA TYR A 42 8.48 -1.93 8.67
C TYR A 42 8.95 -0.67 9.44
N PHE A 43 8.88 -0.67 10.77
CA PHE A 43 9.27 0.51 11.57
C PHE A 43 10.79 0.63 11.79
N GLU A 44 11.57 -0.40 11.44
CA GLU A 44 13.02 -0.44 11.64
C GLU A 44 13.79 0.17 10.44
N PRO A 45 13.68 -0.35 9.19
CA PRO A 45 14.02 0.41 8.00
C PRO A 45 12.81 1.24 7.59
N ARG A 46 12.91 2.57 7.56
CA ARG A 46 11.86 3.45 7.01
C ARG A 46 11.75 3.32 5.49
N THR A 47 11.48 2.12 4.98
CA THR A 47 11.25 1.85 3.57
C THR A 47 10.01 2.63 3.16
N THR A 48 10.19 3.66 2.34
CA THR A 48 9.07 4.51 1.95
C THR A 48 8.15 3.72 1.02
N SER A 49 6.85 3.74 1.31
CA SER A 49 5.83 3.21 0.39
C SER A 49 5.67 4.05 -0.89
N GLY A 50 6.43 5.15 -1.03
CA GLY A 50 6.25 6.14 -2.11
C GLY A 50 6.44 5.59 -3.52
N VAL A 51 7.38 4.66 -3.73
CA VAL A 51 7.56 4.02 -5.05
C VAL A 51 6.34 3.17 -5.40
N VAL A 52 5.87 2.36 -4.46
CA VAL A 52 4.70 1.49 -4.63
C VAL A 52 3.43 2.32 -4.81
N GLU A 53 3.28 3.41 -4.06
CA GLU A 53 2.17 4.34 -4.18
C GLU A 53 2.15 5.03 -5.54
N GLY A 54 3.32 5.49 -6.02
CA GLY A 54 3.47 6.08 -7.35
C GLY A 54 3.05 5.12 -8.46
N ILE A 55 3.48 3.87 -8.38
CA ILE A 55 3.07 2.82 -9.33
C ILE A 55 1.55 2.61 -9.26
N ASN A 56 0.99 2.44 -8.06
CA ASN A 56 -0.44 2.23 -7.87
C ASN A 56 -1.29 3.41 -8.38
N ASN A 57 -0.84 4.64 -8.17
CA ASN A 57 -1.54 5.83 -8.65
C ASN A 57 -1.53 5.91 -10.18
N ARG A 58 -0.40 5.58 -10.83
CA ARG A 58 -0.33 5.48 -12.30
C ARG A 58 -1.26 4.39 -12.84
N LEU A 59 -1.27 3.20 -12.24
CA LEU A 59 -2.20 2.12 -12.60
C LEU A 59 -3.66 2.55 -12.46
N LYS A 60 -4.02 3.22 -11.35
CA LYS A 60 -5.37 3.77 -11.13
C LYS A 60 -5.74 4.82 -12.18
N LEU A 61 -4.80 5.69 -12.57
CA LEU A 61 -5.02 6.67 -13.64
C LEU A 61 -5.32 6.01 -14.98
N ILE A 62 -4.53 4.99 -15.37
CA ILE A 62 -4.76 4.23 -16.61
C ILE A 62 -6.14 3.57 -16.57
N LYS A 63 -6.50 2.93 -15.44
CA LYS A 63 -7.81 2.30 -15.24
C LYS A 63 -8.96 3.30 -15.41
N ARG A 64 -8.84 4.51 -14.83
CA ARG A 64 -9.85 5.58 -14.94
C ARG A 64 -9.94 6.14 -16.35
N SER A 65 -8.82 6.38 -17.03
CA SER A 65 -8.78 6.87 -18.41
C SER A 65 -9.46 5.90 -19.39
N GLY A 66 -9.39 4.59 -19.12
CA GLY A 66 -10.10 3.57 -19.90
C GLY A 66 -11.56 3.36 -19.53
N TYR A 67 -12.13 4.10 -18.57
CA TYR A 67 -13.46 3.86 -17.98
C TYR A 67 -13.63 2.43 -17.44
N GLY A 68 -12.54 1.83 -16.96
CA GLY A 68 -12.48 0.44 -16.56
C GLY A 68 -12.10 -0.52 -17.69
N PHE A 69 -11.48 -1.63 -17.32
CA PHE A 69 -11.06 -2.67 -18.28
C PHE A 69 -11.80 -3.96 -17.96
N ARG A 70 -12.53 -4.49 -18.95
CA ARG A 70 -13.16 -5.81 -18.88
C ARG A 70 -12.15 -6.95 -19.09
N ASN A 71 -11.09 -6.68 -19.86
CA ASN A 71 -10.05 -7.64 -20.18
C ASN A 71 -8.73 -7.18 -19.54
N PHE A 72 -8.16 -8.03 -18.68
CA PHE A 72 -6.92 -7.75 -17.96
C PHE A 72 -5.71 -7.60 -18.88
N GLU A 73 -5.60 -8.38 -19.95
CA GLU A 73 -4.49 -8.29 -20.91
C GLU A 73 -4.44 -6.92 -21.57
N ARG A 74 -5.60 -6.34 -21.90
CA ARG A 74 -5.66 -4.97 -22.46
C ARG A 74 -5.23 -3.91 -21.45
N PHE A 75 -5.55 -4.09 -20.17
CA PHE A 75 -5.08 -3.23 -19.10
C PHE A 75 -3.56 -3.34 -18.95
N LYS A 76 -3.04 -4.56 -18.88
CA LYS A 76 -1.61 -4.86 -18.76
C LYS A 76 -0.80 -4.25 -19.90
N LEU A 77 -1.25 -4.39 -21.15
CA LEU A 77 -0.58 -3.80 -22.31
C LEU A 77 -0.49 -2.27 -22.20
N ARG A 78 -1.59 -1.60 -21.82
CA ARG A 78 -1.58 -0.14 -21.60
C ARG A 78 -0.67 0.28 -20.46
N CYS A 79 -0.60 -0.51 -19.40
CA CYS A 79 0.37 -0.31 -18.33
C CYS A 79 1.78 -0.36 -18.90
N LEU A 80 2.19 -1.47 -19.51
CA LEU A 80 3.54 -1.65 -20.05
C LEU A 80 3.96 -0.53 -21.00
N ILE A 81 3.09 -0.14 -21.95
CA ILE A 81 3.37 0.97 -22.88
C ILE A 81 3.58 2.30 -22.12
N SER A 82 2.79 2.56 -21.08
CA SER A 82 2.90 3.81 -20.31
C SER A 82 4.16 3.94 -19.47
N TRP A 83 4.86 2.83 -19.19
CA TRP A 83 6.14 2.77 -18.48
C TRP A 83 7.33 2.68 -19.44
N HIS A 84 7.15 2.11 -20.64
CA HIS A 84 8.19 1.93 -21.64
C HIS A 84 8.19 2.98 -22.76
N SER A 85 7.62 4.18 -22.54
CA SER A 85 7.80 5.24 -23.52
C SER A 85 9.31 5.56 -23.61
N PRO A 86 9.96 5.39 -24.78
CA PRO A 86 11.21 6.07 -25.00
C PRO A 86 10.90 7.55 -24.86
N THR A 87 11.71 8.28 -24.10
CA THR A 87 11.72 9.73 -24.15
C THR A 87 12.08 10.11 -25.58
N ALA A 88 11.08 10.36 -26.41
CA ALA A 88 11.25 10.92 -27.74
C ALA A 88 10.11 11.90 -27.97
N ALA A 89 10.50 13.17 -28.15
CA ALA A 89 9.69 14.34 -28.47
C ALA A 89 8.99 15.03 -27.29
N ALA A 90 9.75 15.86 -26.56
CA ALA A 90 9.55 17.31 -26.51
C ALA A 90 10.83 17.98 -26.00
#